data_AF-A0A948R595-F1
#
_entry.id   AF-A0A948R595-F1
#
_cell.length_a   1.000
_cell.length_b   1.000
_cell.length_c   1.000
_cell.angle_alpha   90.00
_cell.angle_beta   90.00
_cell.angle_gamma   90.00
#
_symmetry.space_group_name_H-M   'P 1'
#
loop_
_entity.id
_entity.type
_entity.pdbx_description
1 polymer ?
#
loop_
_entity_poly.entity_id
_entity_poly.type
_entity_poly.pdbx_seq_one_letter_code
_entity_poly.pdbx_strand_id
1 'polypeptide(L)'
;FAANVPQVAAIMPRGMVVQAAGADSAPCRIRIIRYQTAAAPEDLLQYHYARAVQAGLDAARHAVPEDIIAAAGKDGETLIVHVRPGVHGLSSVDLLYRAP
;
A
#
# COMPACT_ATOMS: atom_id res chain seq x y z
N PHE A 1 10.05 -6.77 11.12
CA PHE A 1 9.44 -5.54 10.56
C PHE A 1 8.71 -5.76 9.23
N ALA A 2 9.30 -6.39 8.20
CA ALA A 2 8.56 -6.75 6.96
C ALA A 2 7.78 -8.08 7.00
N ALA A 3 8.06 -8.96 7.98
CA ALA A 3 7.47 -10.30 8.05
C ALA A 3 6.01 -10.34 8.58
N ASN A 4 5.56 -9.31 9.31
CA ASN A 4 4.21 -9.23 9.91
C ASN A 4 3.45 -8.04 9.33
N VAL A 5 3.29 -8.03 8.01
CA VAL A 5 2.47 -7.07 7.30
C VAL A 5 1.08 -7.69 7.10
N PRO A 6 -0.01 -7.01 7.49
CA PRO A 6 -1.37 -7.49 7.24
C PRO A 6 -1.60 -7.77 5.75
N GLN A 7 -2.46 -8.73 5.43
CA GLN A 7 -2.67 -9.17 4.04
C GLN A 7 -3.13 -8.03 3.11
N VAL A 8 -3.90 -7.09 3.63
CA VAL A 8 -4.36 -5.89 2.91
C VAL A 8 -3.22 -4.94 2.53
N ALA A 9 -2.12 -4.98 3.28
CA ALA A 9 -0.91 -4.19 3.07
C ALA A 9 0.21 -5.00 2.37
N ALA A 10 -0.11 -6.18 1.83
CA ALA A 10 0.88 -7.06 1.21
C ALA A 10 1.61 -6.36 0.05
N ILE A 11 2.93 -6.57 0.00
CA ILE A 11 3.77 -6.08 -1.10
C ILE A 11 3.47 -6.90 -2.36
N MET A 12 3.53 -6.27 -3.53
CA MET A 12 3.37 -6.98 -4.80
C MET A 12 4.45 -8.07 -4.95
N PRO A 13 4.14 -9.25 -5.53
CA PRO A 13 5.14 -10.26 -5.82
C PRO A 13 6.35 -9.68 -6.59
N ARG A 14 7.56 -10.06 -6.16
CA ARG A 14 8.84 -9.52 -6.66
C ARG A 14 9.05 -8.02 -6.39
N GLY A 15 8.33 -7.45 -5.42
CA GLY A 15 8.63 -6.13 -4.87
C GLY A 15 9.84 -6.16 -3.94
N MET A 16 10.77 -5.24 -4.13
CA MET A 16 11.98 -5.07 -3.34
C MET A 16 11.77 -3.93 -2.34
N VAL A 17 11.71 -4.27 -1.05
CA VAL A 17 11.52 -3.29 0.03
C VAL A 17 12.77 -2.43 0.17
N VAL A 18 12.58 -1.11 0.10
CA VAL A 18 13.62 -0.09 0.29
C VAL A 18 13.58 0.43 1.71
N GLN A 19 12.38 0.65 2.26
CA GLN A 19 12.18 1.11 3.63
C GLN A 19 10.95 0.44 4.21
N ALA A 20 11.03 0.09 5.50
CA ALA A 20 9.88 -0.35 6.26
C ALA A 20 9.95 0.25 7.67
N ALA A 21 8.84 0.83 8.10
CA ALA A 21 8.65 1.35 9.44
C ALA A 21 7.25 0.97 9.94
N GLY A 22 7.05 1.00 11.25
CA GLY A 22 5.76 0.70 11.83
C GLY A 22 5.79 0.69 13.35
N ALA A 23 4.60 0.69 13.92
CA ALA A 23 4.37 0.54 15.35
C ALA A 23 3.22 -0.44 15.59
N ASP A 24 3.33 -1.22 16.66
CA ASP A 24 2.32 -2.21 17.08
C ASP A 24 1.57 -1.82 18.34
N SER A 25 2.00 -0.76 19.01
CA SER A 25 1.37 -0.24 20.21
C SER A 25 0.11 0.56 19.88
N ALA A 26 -0.94 0.36 20.66
CA ALA A 26 -2.06 1.27 20.72
C ALA A 26 -1.59 2.69 21.15
N PRO A 27 -2.27 3.76 20.70
CA PRO A 27 -3.45 3.76 19.84
C PRO A 27 -3.15 3.72 18.34
N CYS A 28 -1.89 3.81 17.91
CA CYS A 28 -1.52 3.94 16.49
C CYS A 28 -0.77 2.72 15.97
N ARG A 29 -1.52 1.69 15.58
CA ARG A 29 -0.97 0.52 14.89
C ARG A 29 -0.82 0.82 13.41
N ILE A 30 0.42 1.02 12.97
CA ILE A 30 0.73 1.50 11.62
C ILE A 30 1.84 0.68 10.96
N ARG A 31 1.78 0.59 9.63
CA ARG A 31 2.80 0.08 8.74
C ARG A 31 3.02 1.09 7.62
N ILE A 32 4.28 1.44 7.38
CA ILE A 32 4.70 2.29 6.28
C ILE A 32 5.80 1.56 5.52
N ILE A 33 5.58 1.30 4.24
CA ILE A 33 6.47 0.49 3.41
C ILE A 33 6.73 1.26 2.12
N ARG A 34 8.01 1.42 1.79
CA ARG A 34 8.47 1.83 0.46
C ARG A 34 9.09 0.65 -0.23
N TYR A 35 8.62 0.31 -1.42
CA TYR A 35 9.23 -0.73 -2.24
C TYR A 35 9.27 -0.35 -3.71
N GLN A 36 10.08 -1.07 -4.47
CA GLN A 36 10.22 -0.92 -5.91
C GLN A 36 9.94 -2.24 -6.61
N THR A 37 9.41 -2.19 -7.84
CA THR A 37 9.18 -3.39 -8.66
C THR A 37 9.25 -3.05 -10.14
N ALA A 38 9.52 -4.06 -10.96
CA ALA A 38 9.46 -3.93 -12.42
C ALA A 38 8.02 -3.99 -12.98
N ALA A 39 7.01 -4.20 -12.13
CA ALA A 39 5.62 -4.17 -12.55
C ALA A 39 5.20 -2.77 -13.00
N ALA A 40 4.25 -2.70 -13.95
CA ALA A 40 3.72 -1.44 -14.42
C ALA A 40 2.89 -0.73 -13.33
N PRO A 41 2.82 0.62 -13.33
CA PRO A 41 2.01 1.37 -12.38
C PRO A 41 0.54 0.94 -12.34
N GLU A 42 -0.06 0.63 -13.50
CA GLU A 42 -1.45 0.19 -13.58
C GLU A 42 -1.66 -1.16 -12.89
N ASP A 43 -0.75 -2.13 -13.08
CA ASP A 43 -0.83 -3.44 -12.42
C ASP A 43 -0.72 -3.30 -10.89
N LEU A 44 0.11 -2.36 -10.43
CA LEU A 44 0.25 -2.04 -9.01
C LEU A 44 -1.04 -1.48 -8.43
N LEU A 45 -1.67 -0.54 -9.13
CA LEU A 45 -2.94 0.05 -8.71
C LEU A 45 -4.02 -1.03 -8.65
N GLN A 46 -4.16 -1.84 -9.70
CA GLN A 46 -5.14 -2.94 -9.72
C GLN A 46 -4.89 -3.96 -8.61
N TYR A 47 -3.63 -4.32 -8.36
CA TYR A 47 -3.25 -5.24 -7.29
C TYR A 47 -3.69 -4.74 -5.91
N HIS A 48 -3.35 -3.49 -5.57
CA HIS A 48 -3.70 -2.93 -4.26
C HIS A 48 -5.19 -2.63 -4.12
N TYR A 49 -5.85 -2.22 -5.20
CA TYR A 49 -7.29 -2.02 -5.22
C TYR A 49 -8.02 -3.34 -4.92
N ALA A 50 -7.65 -4.41 -5.62
CA ALA A 50 -8.22 -5.73 -5.39
C ALA A 50 -7.99 -6.23 -3.96
N ARG A 51 -6.80 -6.00 -3.39
CA ARG A 51 -6.48 -6.34 -1.99
C ARG A 51 -7.35 -5.58 -1.00
N ALA A 52 -7.56 -4.28 -1.22
CA ALA A 52 -8.39 -3.43 -0.36
C ALA A 52 -9.85 -3.91 -0.38
N VAL A 53 -10.41 -4.16 -1.56
CA VAL A 53 -11.77 -4.67 -1.74
C VAL A 53 -11.94 -6.06 -1.12
N GLN A 54 -10.97 -6.96 -1.31
CA GLN A 54 -10.97 -8.29 -0.68
C GLN A 54 -10.93 -8.24 0.85
N ALA A 55 -10.30 -7.20 1.41
CA ALA A 55 -10.27 -6.94 2.84
C ALA A 55 -11.55 -6.23 3.36
N GLY A 56 -12.52 -5.95 2.48
CA GLY A 56 -13.78 -5.29 2.85
C GLY A 56 -13.66 -3.78 3.03
N LEU A 57 -12.57 -3.16 2.59
CA LEU A 57 -12.40 -1.71 2.62
C LEU A 57 -13.15 -1.06 1.46
N ASP A 58 -13.73 0.12 1.72
CA ASP A 58 -14.23 0.99 0.65
C ASP A 58 -13.04 1.69 -0.01
N ALA A 59 -12.76 1.34 -1.27
CA ALA A 59 -11.54 1.74 -1.98
C ALA A 59 -11.86 2.66 -3.16
N ALA A 60 -11.14 3.77 -3.25
CA ALA A 60 -11.18 4.72 -4.35
C ALA A 60 -9.79 4.88 -4.98
N ARG A 61 -9.76 5.00 -6.31
CA ARG A 61 -8.57 5.42 -7.06
C ARG A 61 -8.68 6.90 -7.37
N HIS A 62 -7.58 7.60 -7.19
CA HIS A 62 -7.38 8.98 -7.61
C HIS A 62 -6.24 9.01 -8.62
N ALA A 63 -6.42 9.76 -9.71
CA ALA A 63 -5.40 9.97 -10.74
C ALA A 63 -4.83 11.40 -10.71
N VAL A 64 -5.41 12.29 -9.89
CA VAL A 64 -5.01 13.68 -9.73
C VAL A 64 -4.97 14.00 -8.23
N PRO A 65 -3.88 14.58 -7.70
CA PRO A 65 -2.67 15.03 -8.41
C PRO A 65 -1.75 13.88 -8.88
N GLU A 66 -1.88 12.69 -8.30
CA GLU A 66 -1.04 11.51 -8.56
C GLU A 66 -1.87 10.23 -8.50
N ASP A 67 -1.29 9.10 -8.94
CA ASP A 67 -1.90 7.77 -8.89
C ASP A 67 -1.91 7.22 -7.46
N ILE A 68 -3.06 7.37 -6.79
CA ILE A 68 -3.26 7.00 -5.39
C ILE A 68 -4.45 6.08 -5.25
N ILE A 69 -4.35 5.09 -4.37
CA ILE A 69 -5.49 4.36 -3.83
C ILE A 69 -5.68 4.78 -2.38
N ALA A 70 -6.89 5.20 -2.05
CA ALA A 70 -7.31 5.44 -0.69
C ALA A 70 -8.42 4.45 -0.36
N ALA A 71 -8.26 3.70 0.73
CA ALA A 71 -9.28 2.79 1.19
C ALA A 71 -9.49 2.89 2.71
N ALA A 72 -10.73 2.79 3.15
CA ALA A 72 -11.11 2.90 4.56
C ALA A 72 -12.06 1.79 5.00
N GLY A 73 -11.91 1.33 6.24
CA GLY A 73 -12.80 0.38 6.90
C GLY A 73 -13.76 1.08 7.85
N LYS A 74 -14.80 0.36 8.28
CA LYS A 74 -15.82 0.90 9.21
C LYS A 74 -15.27 1.10 10.62
N ASP A 75 -14.26 0.33 11.00
CA ASP A 75 -13.70 0.33 12.35
C ASP A 75 -12.43 1.21 12.45
N GLY A 76 -12.15 2.01 11.42
CA GLY A 76 -11.03 2.97 11.40
C GLY A 76 -9.79 2.48 10.65
N GLU A 77 -9.84 1.32 10.00
CA GLU A 77 -8.80 0.87 9.09
C GLU A 77 -8.57 1.91 7.99
N THR A 78 -7.31 2.11 7.61
CA THR A 78 -6.98 2.98 6.49
C THR A 78 -5.81 2.38 5.71
N LEU A 79 -5.95 2.32 4.39
CA LEU A 79 -4.89 1.96 3.46
C LEU A 79 -4.72 3.11 2.47
N ILE A 80 -3.52 3.66 2.38
CA ILE A 80 -3.12 4.59 1.31
C ILE A 80 -1.98 3.94 0.53
N VAL A 81 -2.11 3.89 -0.78
CA VAL A 81 -1.06 3.43 -1.68
C VAL A 81 -0.81 4.51 -2.72
N HIS A 82 0.41 5.02 -2.77
CA HIS A 82 0.85 5.94 -3.80
C HIS A 82 1.80 5.21 -4.74
N VAL A 83 1.47 5.21 -6.03
CA VAL A 83 2.27 4.59 -7.09
C VAL A 83 2.85 5.68 -7.98
N ARG A 84 4.15 5.60 -8.27
CA ARG A 84 4.85 6.57 -9.13
C ARG A 84 5.96 5.91 -9.93
N PRO A 85 6.30 6.45 -11.12
CA PRO A 85 7.52 6.08 -11.80
C PRO A 85 8.74 6.26 -10.88
N GLY A 86 9.59 5.25 -10.83
CA GLY A 86 10.84 5.23 -10.07
C GLY A 86 12.06 5.38 -10.96
N VAL A 87 13.23 5.11 -10.38
CA VAL A 87 14.51 5.11 -11.09
C VAL A 87 14.71 3.81 -11.89
N HIS A 88 15.52 3.87 -12.95
CA HIS A 88 15.93 2.69 -13.73
C HIS A 88 14.78 1.85 -14.32
N GLY A 89 13.65 2.49 -14.65
CA GLY A 89 12.49 1.81 -15.25
C GLY A 89 11.67 0.99 -14.25
N LEU A 90 11.92 1.13 -12.94
CA LEU A 90 11.11 0.51 -11.89
C LEU A 90 9.95 1.44 -11.51
N SER A 91 8.86 0.86 -11.03
CA SER A 91 7.81 1.57 -10.31
C SER A 91 8.14 1.63 -8.82
N SER A 92 7.88 2.78 -8.20
CA SER A 92 8.01 2.96 -6.75
C SER A 92 6.64 3.03 -6.11
N VAL A 93 6.49 2.39 -4.96
CA VAL A 93 5.26 2.39 -4.17
C VAL A 93 5.55 2.83 -2.76
N ASP A 94 4.79 3.80 -2.29
CA ASP A 94 4.67 4.15 -0.88
C ASP A 94 3.32 3.65 -0.38
N LEU A 95 3.35 2.75 0.60
CA LEU A 95 2.18 2.15 1.21
C LEU A 95 2.11 2.54 2.68
N LEU A 96 0.94 2.99 3.11
CA LEU A 96 0.61 3.22 4.50
C LEU A 96 -0.63 2.39 4.85
N TYR A 97 -0.55 1.61 5.91
CA TYR A 97 -1.69 0.92 6.49
C TYR A 97 -1.79 1.24 7.97
N ARG A 98 -2.98 1.66 8.41
CA ARG A 98 -3.35 1.84 9.81
C ARG A 98 -4.42 0.81 10.15
N ALA A 99 -4.16 0.01 11.19
CA ALA A 99 -5.18 -0.88 11.75
C ALA A 99 -6.17 -0.08 12.61
N PRO A 100 -7.31 -0.67 13.04
CA PRO A 100 -8.23 -0.04 13.98
C PRO A 100 -7.55 0.37 15.29
#